data_AF-A0A125A1G3-F1
#
_entry.id   AF-A0A125A1G3-F1
#
_cell.length_a   1.000
_cell.length_b   1.000
_cell.length_c   1.000
_cell.angle_alpha   90.00
_cell.angle_beta   90.00
_cell.angle_gamma   90.00
#
_symmetry.space_group_name_H-M   'P 1'
#
loop_
_entity.id
_entity.type
_entity.pdbx_description
1 polymer ?
#
loop_
_entity_poly.entity_id
_entity_poly.type
_entity_poly.pdbx_seq_one_letter_code
_entity_poly.pdbx_strand_id
1 'polypeptide(L)'
;MAQNNKTITNQSGITKLSVLNRYYKITHFYSFLKSTAIKGGIVIVIFVAVLLALEYFFLDFNSLLNTLVATYSPKIIFSFFLLSETVLGLVPPEIFIAWASKSGTPWLFLFTLATMSYVGGIIAYFIGNRLFLIPAVKNHIENKIALHISNLRRWGGLFVFIGAMLPLPHSIVSLACGLIKYNFKHYLLWALFRYVRFVIYAMVIFQIF
;
A
#
# COMPACT_ATOMS: atom_id res chain seq x y z
N MET A 1 58.82 -8.87 -39.31
CA MET A 1 57.88 -9.59 -38.41
C MET A 1 57.77 -8.79 -37.12
N ALA A 2 56.64 -8.13 -36.86
CA ALA A 2 56.31 -7.58 -35.56
C ALA A 2 54.79 -7.70 -35.38
N GLN A 3 54.36 -8.69 -34.59
CA GLN A 3 52.96 -8.87 -34.22
C GLN A 3 52.59 -7.85 -33.15
N ASN A 4 51.74 -6.89 -33.53
CA ASN A 4 51.21 -5.88 -32.63
C ASN A 4 49.98 -6.46 -31.91
N ASN A 5 50.20 -7.04 -30.73
CA ASN A 5 49.14 -7.56 -29.86
C ASN A 5 48.32 -6.38 -29.31
N LYS A 6 47.25 -6.02 -30.03
CA LYS A 6 46.18 -5.17 -29.49
C LYS A 6 45.48 -5.94 -28.37
N THR A 7 45.82 -5.58 -27.13
CA THR A 7 45.05 -5.93 -25.94
C THR A 7 43.60 -5.46 -26.12
N ILE A 8 42.69 -6.43 -26.30
CA ILE A 8 41.26 -6.21 -26.29
C ILE A 8 40.90 -5.79 -24.86
N THR A 9 40.67 -4.50 -24.65
CA THR A 9 40.20 -3.95 -23.37
C THR A 9 38.82 -4.52 -23.09
N ASN A 10 38.71 -5.29 -22.00
CA ASN A 10 37.47 -5.84 -21.46
C ASN A 10 36.38 -4.75 -21.42
N GLN A 11 35.32 -4.94 -22.21
CA GLN A 11 34.09 -4.18 -22.08
C GLN A 11 33.56 -4.36 -20.66
N SER A 12 33.56 -3.29 -19.86
CA SER A 12 32.96 -3.27 -18.55
C SER A 12 31.48 -3.65 -18.68
N GLY A 13 31.15 -4.88 -18.30
CA GLY A 13 29.79 -5.41 -18.38
C GLY A 13 28.84 -4.49 -17.63
N ILE A 14 27.94 -3.84 -18.36
CA ILE A 14 26.92 -2.96 -17.78
C ILE A 14 26.08 -3.83 -16.84
N THR A 15 26.22 -3.64 -15.54
CA THR A 15 25.49 -4.42 -14.53
C THR A 15 24.01 -4.12 -14.62
N LYS A 16 23.13 -5.11 -14.39
CA LYS A 16 21.65 -4.94 -14.46
C LYS A 16 21.15 -3.75 -13.63
N LEU A 17 21.80 -3.47 -12.49
CA LEU A 17 21.53 -2.31 -11.62
C LEU A 17 21.82 -0.97 -12.30
N SER A 18 22.92 -0.87 -13.04
CA SER A 18 23.29 0.36 -13.76
C SER A 18 22.33 0.68 -14.92
N VAL A 19 21.83 -0.37 -15.61
CA VAL A 19 20.77 -0.22 -16.63
C VAL A 19 19.48 0.30 -16.00
N LEU A 20 19.08 -0.25 -14.85
CA LEU A 20 17.87 0.15 -14.14
C LEU A 20 17.95 1.60 -13.65
N ASN A 21 19.07 2.00 -13.04
CA ASN A 21 19.31 3.38 -12.60
C ASN A 21 19.25 4.36 -13.79
N ARG A 22 19.89 4.02 -14.91
CA ARG A 22 19.84 4.84 -16.12
C ARG A 22 18.41 4.97 -16.64
N TYR A 23 17.65 3.88 -16.66
CA TYR A 23 16.25 3.88 -17.06
C TYR A 23 15.40 4.81 -16.17
N TYR A 24 15.58 4.74 -14.84
CA TYR A 24 14.87 5.58 -13.87
C TYR A 24 15.23 7.07 -13.96
N LYS A 25 16.47 7.37 -14.34
CA LYS A 25 16.93 8.75 -14.58
C LYS A 25 16.33 9.34 -15.86
N ILE A 26 16.32 8.59 -16.96
CA ILE A 26 15.77 9.02 -18.26
C ILE A 26 14.26 9.26 -18.18
N THR A 27 13.56 8.44 -17.40
CA THR A 27 12.10 8.53 -17.23
C THR A 27 11.66 9.57 -16.18
N HIS A 28 12.58 10.39 -15.66
CA HIS A 28 12.33 11.41 -14.63
C HIS A 28 11.67 10.91 -13.34
N PHE A 29 11.78 9.60 -13.08
CA PHE A 29 11.06 8.98 -11.99
C PHE A 29 11.48 9.47 -10.61
N TYR A 30 12.77 9.73 -10.39
CA TYR A 30 13.23 10.23 -9.09
C TYR A 30 12.58 11.58 -8.74
N SER A 31 12.38 12.45 -9.73
CA SER A 31 11.69 13.73 -9.54
C SER A 31 10.21 13.52 -9.22
N PHE A 32 9.56 12.60 -9.95
CA PHE A 32 8.18 12.21 -9.68
C PHE A 32 8.01 11.61 -8.28
N LEU A 33 8.90 10.69 -7.87
CA LEU A 33 8.87 10.04 -6.58
C LEU A 33 9.09 11.06 -5.45
N LYS A 34 10.06 11.97 -5.58
CA LYS A 34 10.31 13.03 -4.60
C LYS A 34 9.09 13.92 -4.42
N SER A 35 8.50 14.42 -5.51
CA SER A 35 7.32 15.29 -5.44
C SER A 35 6.09 14.58 -4.85
N THR A 36 5.89 13.30 -5.20
CA THR A 36 4.82 12.46 -4.65
C THR A 36 5.03 12.17 -3.17
N ALA A 37 6.27 11.85 -2.77
CA ALA A 37 6.64 11.59 -1.39
C ALA A 37 6.45 12.82 -0.49
N ILE A 38 6.79 14.02 -0.97
CA ILE A 38 6.57 15.26 -0.22
C ILE A 38 5.07 15.50 -0.04
N LYS A 39 4.28 15.43 -1.11
CA LYS A 39 2.82 15.63 -1.05
C LYS A 39 2.15 14.59 -0.15
N GLY A 40 2.51 13.31 -0.30
CA GLY A 40 2.02 12.23 0.55
C GLY A 40 2.43 12.39 2.00
N GLY A 41 3.68 12.78 2.25
CA GLY A 41 4.20 13.04 3.60
C GLY A 41 3.43 14.15 4.32
N ILE A 42 3.11 15.25 3.62
CA ILE A 42 2.28 16.33 4.17
C ILE A 42 0.89 15.80 4.59
N VAL A 43 0.24 15.00 3.73
CA VAL A 43 -1.07 14.41 4.04
C VAL A 43 -0.98 13.51 5.27
N ILE A 44 0.08 12.70 5.38
CA ILE A 44 0.31 11.82 6.53
C ILE A 44 0.51 12.63 7.82
N VAL A 45 1.33 13.69 7.78
CA VAL A 45 1.58 14.55 8.95
C VAL A 45 0.28 15.21 9.42
N ILE A 46 -0.52 15.73 8.50
CA ILE A 46 -1.83 16.32 8.82
C ILE A 46 -2.74 15.27 9.45
N PHE A 47 -2.81 14.08 8.85
CA PHE A 47 -3.63 12.99 9.36
C PHE A 47 -3.22 12.55 10.77
N VAL A 48 -1.93 12.37 11.03
CA VAL A 48 -1.40 12.04 12.36
C VAL A 48 -1.67 13.16 13.36
N ALA A 49 -1.49 14.43 12.97
CA ALA A 49 -1.78 15.57 13.84
C ALA A 49 -3.26 15.63 14.24
N VAL A 50 -4.18 15.34 13.31
CA VAL A 50 -5.62 15.23 13.59
C VAL A 50 -5.90 14.09 14.56
N LEU A 51 -5.30 12.91 14.37
CA LEU A 51 -5.48 11.78 15.29
C LEU A 51 -4.99 12.10 16.71
N LEU A 52 -3.81 12.72 16.85
CA LEU A 52 -3.26 13.11 18.14
C LEU A 52 -4.11 14.20 18.81
N ALA A 53 -4.65 15.15 18.04
CA ALA A 53 -5.58 16.14 18.56
C ALA A 53 -6.87 15.48 19.04
N LEU A 54 -7.42 14.51 18.30
CA LEU A 54 -8.60 13.77 18.72
C LEU A 54 -8.36 12.98 20.00
N GLU A 55 -7.21 12.31 20.13
CA GLU A 55 -6.81 11.63 21.36
C GLU A 55 -6.72 12.59 22.55
N TYR A 56 -5.99 13.69 22.39
CA TYR A 56 -5.74 14.63 23.48
C TYR A 56 -6.99 15.40 23.93
N PHE A 57 -7.85 15.80 22.98
CA PHE A 57 -8.99 16.68 23.27
C PHE A 57 -10.33 15.94 23.43
N PHE A 58 -10.52 14.77 22.82
CA PHE A 58 -11.87 14.16 22.69
C PHE A 58 -11.96 12.67 23.05
N LEU A 59 -10.91 11.86 22.82
CA LEU A 59 -11.00 10.39 22.83
C LEU A 59 -9.97 9.73 23.76
N ASP A 60 -10.44 9.05 24.80
CA ASP A 60 -9.63 8.04 25.50
C ASP A 60 -9.64 6.74 24.70
N PHE A 61 -8.66 6.60 23.79
CA PHE A 61 -8.53 5.42 22.94
C PHE A 61 -8.39 4.12 23.76
N ASN A 62 -7.72 4.14 24.92
CA ASN A 62 -7.59 2.94 25.73
C ASN A 62 -8.93 2.47 26.30
N SER A 63 -9.72 3.40 26.86
CA SER A 63 -11.07 3.10 27.35
C SER A 63 -11.98 2.61 26.22
N LEU A 64 -11.95 3.27 25.06
CA LEU A 64 -12.76 2.90 23.90
C LEU A 64 -12.42 1.48 23.41
N LEU A 65 -11.13 1.17 23.29
CA LEU A 65 -10.67 -0.16 22.86
C LEU A 65 -11.05 -1.26 23.88
N ASN A 66 -10.91 -0.99 25.18
CA ASN A 66 -11.33 -1.92 26.23
C ASN A 66 -12.84 -2.19 26.18
N THR A 67 -13.64 -1.15 25.94
CA THR A 67 -15.09 -1.27 25.78
C THR A 67 -15.42 -2.11 24.53
N LEU A 68 -14.73 -1.87 23.40
CA LEU A 68 -14.93 -2.66 22.19
C LEU A 68 -14.64 -4.15 22.40
N VAL A 69 -13.55 -4.49 23.12
CA VAL A 69 -13.21 -5.88 23.47
C VAL A 69 -14.27 -6.50 24.38
N ALA A 70 -14.79 -5.75 25.35
CA ALA A 70 -15.76 -6.25 26.31
C ALA A 70 -17.18 -6.39 25.73
N THR A 71 -17.58 -5.48 24.83
CA THR A 71 -18.97 -5.40 24.33
C THR A 71 -19.19 -6.19 23.05
N TYR A 72 -18.22 -6.24 22.14
CA TYR A 72 -18.41 -6.83 20.81
C TYR A 72 -17.62 -8.12 20.62
N SER A 73 -18.26 -9.11 20.00
CA SER A 73 -17.57 -10.32 19.57
C SER A 73 -16.51 -10.00 18.50
N PRO A 74 -15.32 -10.65 18.54
CA PRO A 74 -14.29 -10.48 17.52
C PRO A 74 -14.79 -10.61 16.08
N LYS A 75 -15.76 -11.52 15.83
CA LYS A 75 -16.35 -11.75 14.50
C LYS A 75 -17.01 -10.49 13.92
N ILE A 76 -17.67 -9.69 14.76
CA ILE A 76 -18.34 -8.45 14.34
C ILE A 76 -17.29 -7.41 13.93
N ILE A 77 -16.26 -7.25 14.75
CA ILE A 77 -15.17 -6.29 14.51
C ILE A 77 -14.41 -6.65 13.23
N PHE A 78 -14.08 -7.93 13.05
CA PHE A 78 -13.46 -8.44 11.83
C PHE A 78 -14.33 -8.19 10.59
N SER A 79 -15.64 -8.42 10.68
CA SER A 79 -16.57 -8.19 9.56
C SER A 79 -16.65 -6.71 9.20
N PHE A 80 -16.75 -5.84 10.21
CA PHE A 80 -16.75 -4.39 10.02
C PHE A 80 -15.44 -3.91 9.40
N PHE A 81 -14.30 -4.42 9.87
CA PHE A 81 -12.99 -4.13 9.30
C PHE A 81 -12.93 -4.51 7.82
N LEU A 82 -13.34 -5.74 7.46
CA LEU A 82 -13.31 -6.22 6.08
C LEU A 82 -14.18 -5.36 5.15
N LEU A 83 -15.38 -4.96 5.61
CA LEU A 83 -16.28 -4.10 4.85
C LEU A 83 -15.69 -2.70 4.65
N SER A 84 -15.20 -2.09 5.72
CA SER A 84 -14.54 -0.78 5.68
C SER A 84 -13.37 -0.80 4.70
N GLU A 85 -12.52 -1.82 4.81
CA GLU A 85 -11.35 -2.01 3.98
C GLU A 85 -11.73 -2.16 2.50
N THR A 86 -12.74 -2.97 2.19
CA THR A 86 -13.13 -3.27 0.80
C THR A 86 -13.72 -2.07 0.05
N VAL A 87 -14.55 -1.25 0.72
CA VAL A 87 -15.26 -0.15 0.05
C VAL A 87 -14.33 1.04 -0.22
N LEU A 88 -13.57 1.49 0.79
CA LEU A 88 -12.72 2.69 0.68
C LEU A 88 -11.53 2.71 1.64
N GLY A 89 -11.43 1.77 2.59
CA GLY A 89 -10.45 1.82 3.67
C GLY A 89 -10.61 3.05 4.56
N LEU A 90 -11.88 3.42 4.84
CA LEU A 90 -12.24 4.62 5.61
C LEU A 90 -11.68 4.59 7.03
N VAL A 91 -11.76 3.43 7.67
CA VAL A 91 -11.29 3.26 9.04
C VAL A 91 -9.83 2.82 9.02
N PRO A 92 -8.92 3.57 9.67
CA PRO A 92 -7.52 3.24 9.68
C PRO A 92 -7.26 1.86 10.31
N PRO A 93 -6.46 0.99 9.68
CA PRO A 93 -6.13 -0.33 10.22
C PRO A 93 -5.45 -0.26 11.59
N GLU A 94 -4.81 0.85 11.91
CA GLU A 94 -4.11 1.12 13.17
C GLU A 94 -5.04 0.96 14.38
N ILE A 95 -6.31 1.38 14.28
CA ILE A 95 -7.30 1.24 15.35
C ILE A 95 -7.58 -0.25 15.63
N PHE A 96 -7.69 -1.06 14.57
CA PHE A 96 -7.92 -2.49 14.70
C PHE A 96 -6.69 -3.24 15.20
N ILE A 97 -5.48 -2.78 14.85
CA ILE A 97 -4.23 -3.30 15.40
C ILE A 97 -4.16 -3.00 16.91
N ALA A 98 -4.50 -1.78 17.33
CA ALA A 98 -4.58 -1.42 18.74
C ALA A 98 -5.64 -2.24 19.48
N TRP A 99 -6.81 -2.47 18.89
CA TRP A 99 -7.82 -3.39 19.43
C TRP A 99 -7.28 -4.82 19.58
N ALA A 100 -6.57 -5.34 18.57
CA ALA A 100 -5.97 -6.68 18.63
C ALA A 100 -4.96 -6.81 19.78
N SER A 101 -4.25 -5.73 20.15
CA SER A 101 -3.30 -5.72 21.28
C SER A 101 -3.96 -6.06 22.62
N LYS A 102 -5.25 -5.73 22.78
CA LYS A 102 -6.03 -5.96 24.01
C LYS A 102 -6.69 -7.35 24.06
N SER A 103 -6.52 -8.16 23.01
CA SER A 103 -7.09 -9.52 22.96
C SER A 103 -6.20 -10.55 23.68
N GLY A 104 -6.76 -11.70 24.02
CA GLY A 104 -5.98 -12.81 24.62
C GLY A 104 -4.96 -13.46 23.68
N THR A 105 -5.09 -13.28 22.36
CA THR A 105 -4.14 -13.80 21.36
C THR A 105 -3.79 -12.74 20.30
N PRO A 106 -3.04 -11.68 20.66
CA PRO A 106 -2.84 -10.50 19.81
C PRO A 106 -2.26 -10.79 18.43
N TRP A 107 -1.28 -11.69 18.33
CA TRP A 107 -0.63 -12.06 17.07
C TRP A 107 -1.56 -12.82 16.12
N LEU A 108 -2.44 -13.67 16.65
CA LEU A 108 -3.43 -14.38 15.83
C LEU A 108 -4.46 -13.40 15.27
N PHE A 109 -4.90 -12.44 16.07
CA PHE A 109 -5.82 -11.40 15.65
C PHE A 109 -5.17 -10.49 14.61
N LEU A 110 -3.91 -10.12 14.81
CA LEU A 110 -3.13 -9.35 13.85
C LEU A 110 -3.00 -10.07 12.51
N PHE A 111 -2.66 -11.35 12.51
CA PHE A 111 -2.56 -12.16 11.29
C PHE A 111 -3.90 -12.26 10.56
N THR A 112 -4.99 -12.41 11.32
CA THR A 112 -6.36 -12.43 10.79
C THR A 112 -6.72 -11.09 10.15
N LEU A 113 -6.45 -9.97 10.83
CA LEU A 113 -6.64 -8.63 10.28
C LEU A 113 -5.84 -8.45 8.99
N ALA A 114 -4.53 -8.73 9.00
CA ALA A 114 -3.68 -8.59 7.83
C ALA A 114 -4.21 -9.41 6.63
N THR A 115 -4.68 -10.63 6.88
CA THR A 115 -5.27 -11.51 5.87
C THR A 115 -6.59 -10.97 5.33
N MET A 116 -7.50 -10.52 6.19
CA MET A 116 -8.74 -9.86 5.77
C MET A 116 -8.45 -8.62 4.93
N SER A 117 -7.43 -7.89 5.32
CA SER A 117 -6.98 -6.70 4.62
C SER A 117 -6.44 -7.04 3.23
N TYR A 118 -5.62 -8.07 3.12
CA TYR A 118 -5.13 -8.59 1.85
C TYR A 118 -6.27 -9.04 0.93
N VAL A 119 -7.24 -9.79 1.47
CA VAL A 119 -8.44 -10.24 0.76
C VAL A 119 -9.32 -9.07 0.31
N GLY A 120 -9.55 -8.08 1.17
CA GLY A 120 -10.30 -6.86 0.81
C GLY A 120 -9.66 -6.12 -0.36
N GLY A 121 -8.32 -6.06 -0.39
CA GLY A 121 -7.59 -5.55 -1.54
C GLY A 121 -7.81 -6.37 -2.82
N ILE A 122 -7.81 -7.70 -2.74
CA ILE A 122 -8.11 -8.57 -3.89
C ILE A 122 -9.53 -8.29 -4.42
N ILE A 123 -10.51 -8.15 -3.53
CA ILE A 123 -11.89 -7.82 -3.91
C ILE A 123 -11.93 -6.46 -4.62
N ALA A 124 -11.29 -5.43 -4.05
CA ALA A 124 -11.19 -4.10 -4.65
C ALA A 124 -10.52 -4.12 -6.03
N TYR A 125 -9.48 -4.94 -6.23
CA TYR A 125 -8.85 -5.14 -7.54
C TYR A 125 -9.84 -5.68 -8.57
N PHE A 126 -10.64 -6.68 -8.22
CA PHE A 126 -11.66 -7.22 -9.12
C PHE A 126 -12.78 -6.22 -9.41
N ILE A 127 -13.21 -5.46 -8.40
CA ILE A 127 -14.17 -4.35 -8.56
C ILE A 127 -13.61 -3.35 -9.58
N GLY A 128 -12.35 -2.94 -9.46
CA GLY A 128 -11.68 -2.02 -10.38
C GLY A 128 -11.64 -2.55 -11.81
N ASN A 129 -11.31 -3.83 -11.98
CA ASN A 129 -11.33 -4.46 -13.31
C ASN A 129 -12.73 -4.50 -13.94
N ARG A 130 -13.79 -4.67 -13.13
CA ARG A 130 -15.18 -4.61 -13.61
C ARG A 130 -15.64 -3.20 -13.93
N LEU A 131 -15.24 -2.21 -13.13
CA LEU A 131 -15.52 -0.78 -13.40
C LEU A 131 -14.96 -0.33 -14.74
N PHE A 132 -13.81 -0.85 -15.16
CA PHE A 132 -13.22 -0.55 -16.47
C PHE A 132 -14.11 -1.00 -17.65
N LEU A 133 -15.05 -1.93 -17.46
CA LEU A 133 -15.98 -2.35 -18.51
C LEU A 133 -17.10 -1.32 -18.76
N ILE A 134 -17.31 -0.38 -17.84
CA ILE A 134 -18.33 0.66 -17.96
C ILE A 134 -17.82 1.73 -18.95
N PRO A 135 -18.53 2.00 -20.08
CA PRO A 135 -18.05 2.91 -21.11
C PRO A 135 -17.72 4.32 -20.61
N ALA A 136 -18.51 4.84 -19.66
CA ALA A 136 -18.28 6.15 -19.06
C ALA A 136 -16.96 6.21 -18.26
N VAL A 137 -16.68 5.17 -17.46
CA VAL A 137 -15.43 5.07 -16.68
C VAL A 137 -14.24 4.88 -17.62
N LYS A 138 -14.37 3.98 -18.61
CA LYS A 138 -13.34 3.74 -19.62
C LYS A 138 -12.97 5.02 -20.38
N ASN A 139 -13.96 5.76 -20.88
CA ASN A 139 -13.74 7.01 -21.59
C ASN A 139 -13.09 8.08 -20.71
N HIS A 140 -13.45 8.16 -19.42
CA HIS A 140 -12.82 9.10 -18.50
C HIS A 140 -11.34 8.74 -18.27
N ILE A 141 -11.06 7.46 -18.04
CA ILE A 141 -9.73 6.91 -17.82
C ILE A 141 -8.84 7.12 -19.06
N GLU A 142 -9.31 6.75 -20.25
CA GLU A 142 -8.55 6.81 -21.50
C GLU A 142 -8.33 8.25 -21.98
N ASN A 143 -9.29 9.16 -21.76
CA ASN A 143 -9.17 10.54 -22.27
C ASN A 143 -8.53 11.52 -21.27
N LYS A 144 -8.78 11.39 -19.96
CA LYS A 144 -8.25 12.34 -18.95
C LYS A 144 -7.03 11.82 -18.18
N ILE A 145 -6.89 10.50 -18.02
CA ILE A 145 -5.93 9.91 -17.07
C ILE A 145 -4.88 9.01 -17.77
N ALA A 146 -4.98 8.79 -19.09
CA ALA A 146 -4.08 7.90 -19.83
C ALA A 146 -2.58 8.18 -19.64
N LEU A 147 -2.17 9.46 -19.60
CA LEU A 147 -0.77 9.84 -19.33
C LEU A 147 -0.30 9.37 -17.95
N HIS A 148 -1.10 9.63 -16.90
CA HIS A 148 -0.78 9.20 -15.53
C HIS A 148 -0.83 7.68 -15.38
N ILE A 149 -1.75 7.02 -16.08
CA ILE A 149 -1.91 5.56 -16.09
C ILE A 149 -0.77 4.85 -16.84
N SER A 150 -0.25 5.43 -17.92
CA SER A 150 0.89 4.85 -18.64
C SER A 150 2.15 4.78 -17.76
N ASN A 151 2.38 5.83 -16.97
CA ASN A 151 3.43 5.84 -15.95
C ASN A 151 3.10 4.87 -14.82
N LEU A 152 1.86 4.82 -14.34
CA LEU A 152 1.47 3.86 -13.30
C LEU A 152 1.68 2.40 -13.75
N ARG A 153 1.39 2.06 -15.01
CA ARG A 153 1.59 0.71 -15.57
C ARG A 153 3.07 0.36 -15.73
N ARG A 154 3.91 1.34 -16.07
CA ARG A 154 5.37 1.16 -16.22
C ARG A 154 6.07 0.91 -14.88
N TRP A 155 5.53 1.44 -13.79
CA TRP A 155 6.08 1.35 -12.44
C TRP A 155 5.17 0.61 -11.45
N GLY A 156 4.18 -0.15 -11.97
CA GLY A 156 3.03 -0.61 -11.20
C GLY A 156 3.41 -1.42 -9.96
N GLY A 157 4.46 -2.23 -10.04
CA GLY A 157 4.92 -3.01 -8.89
C GLY A 157 5.44 -2.14 -7.74
N LEU A 158 6.19 -1.09 -8.08
CA LEU A 158 6.69 -0.13 -7.11
C LEU A 158 5.55 0.71 -6.51
N PHE A 159 4.52 1.06 -7.30
CA PHE A 159 3.33 1.73 -6.77
C PHE A 159 2.50 0.85 -5.84
N VAL A 160 2.34 -0.44 -6.15
CA VAL A 160 1.67 -1.40 -5.25
C VAL A 160 2.47 -1.55 -3.97
N PHE A 161 3.80 -1.68 -4.06
CA PHE A 161 4.68 -1.75 -2.90
C PHE A 161 4.55 -0.51 -2.00
N ILE A 162 4.67 0.68 -2.57
CA ILE A 162 4.49 1.96 -1.86
C ILE A 162 3.09 2.00 -1.22
N GLY A 163 2.04 1.69 -1.99
CA GLY A 163 0.67 1.67 -1.47
C GLY A 163 0.42 0.64 -0.36
N ALA A 164 1.12 -0.50 -0.38
CA ALA A 164 1.03 -1.53 0.65
C ALA A 164 1.78 -1.17 1.93
N MET A 165 2.84 -0.35 1.82
CA MET A 165 3.67 0.06 2.95
C MET A 165 3.25 1.39 3.59
N LEU A 166 2.76 2.34 2.79
CA LEU A 166 2.33 3.63 3.30
C LEU A 166 1.00 3.51 4.07
N PRO A 167 0.71 4.48 4.96
CA PRO A 167 -0.59 4.64 5.61
C PRO A 167 -1.64 5.18 4.62
N LEU A 168 -1.73 4.57 3.44
CA LEU A 168 -2.77 4.83 2.47
C LEU A 168 -3.82 3.71 2.54
N PRO A 169 -5.09 4.01 2.21
CA PRO A 169 -6.11 2.98 2.05
C PRO A 169 -5.71 2.04 0.91
N HIS A 170 -5.41 0.79 1.24
CA HIS A 170 -4.91 -0.18 0.28
C HIS A 170 -5.95 -0.52 -0.79
N SER A 171 -7.23 -0.53 -0.45
CA SER A 171 -8.31 -0.74 -1.42
C SER A 171 -8.31 0.27 -2.56
N ILE A 172 -7.94 1.53 -2.31
CA ILE A 172 -7.82 2.54 -3.38
C ILE A 172 -6.70 2.14 -4.35
N VAL A 173 -5.56 1.70 -3.83
CA VAL A 173 -4.41 1.26 -4.65
C VAL A 173 -4.77 -0.01 -5.44
N SER A 174 -5.43 -0.97 -4.79
CA SER A 174 -5.91 -2.20 -5.43
C SER A 174 -6.94 -1.92 -6.53
N LEU A 175 -7.90 -1.04 -6.26
CA LEU A 175 -8.92 -0.59 -7.20
C LEU A 175 -8.27 0.05 -8.43
N ALA A 176 -7.32 0.97 -8.20
CA ALA A 176 -6.56 1.60 -9.27
C ALA A 176 -5.78 0.57 -10.11
N CYS A 177 -5.16 -0.42 -9.48
CA CYS A 177 -4.47 -1.51 -10.17
C CYS A 177 -5.42 -2.36 -11.02
N GLY A 178 -6.63 -2.61 -10.52
CA GLY A 178 -7.70 -3.29 -11.26
C GLY A 178 -8.16 -2.49 -12.48
N LEU A 179 -8.39 -1.18 -12.30
CA LEU A 179 -8.80 -0.26 -13.37
C LEU A 179 -7.78 -0.21 -14.52
N ILE A 180 -6.49 -0.22 -14.22
CA ILE A 180 -5.43 -0.18 -15.25
C ILE A 180 -5.04 -1.56 -15.79
N LYS A 181 -5.75 -2.62 -15.37
CA LYS A 181 -5.46 -4.03 -15.70
C LYS A 181 -4.00 -4.42 -15.44
N TYR A 182 -3.48 -4.00 -14.28
CA TYR A 182 -2.13 -4.40 -13.86
C TYR A 182 -2.08 -5.94 -13.69
N ASN A 183 -0.91 -6.56 -13.85
CA ASN A 183 -0.83 -8.02 -13.81
C ASN A 183 -1.19 -8.54 -12.40
N PHE A 184 -2.26 -9.33 -12.29
CA PHE A 184 -2.78 -9.82 -11.01
C PHE A 184 -1.73 -10.60 -10.18
N LYS A 185 -0.89 -11.43 -10.81
CA LYS A 185 0.15 -12.18 -10.10
C LYS A 185 1.19 -11.27 -9.46
N HIS A 186 1.61 -10.23 -10.19
CA HIS A 186 2.56 -9.25 -9.66
C HIS A 186 1.89 -8.40 -8.57
N TYR A 187 0.64 -8.00 -8.76
CA TYR A 187 -0.14 -7.32 -7.74
C TYR A 187 -0.18 -8.12 -6.42
N LEU A 188 -0.54 -9.41 -6.48
CA LEU A 188 -0.58 -10.27 -5.29
C LEU A 188 0.77 -10.30 -4.56
N LEU A 189 1.87 -10.49 -5.31
CA LEU A 189 3.21 -10.53 -4.74
C LEU A 189 3.56 -9.22 -4.00
N TRP A 190 3.29 -8.07 -4.62
CA TRP A 190 3.57 -6.77 -4.01
C TRP A 190 2.62 -6.43 -2.87
N ALA A 191 1.36 -6.89 -2.92
CA ALA A 191 0.40 -6.70 -1.85
C ALA A 191 0.75 -7.50 -0.58
N LEU A 192 1.63 -8.51 -0.64
CA LEU A 192 2.11 -9.24 0.54
C LEU A 192 2.86 -8.34 1.54
N PHE A 193 3.46 -7.24 1.07
CA PHE A 193 4.09 -6.26 1.97
C PHE A 193 3.10 -5.66 2.98
N ARG A 194 1.79 -5.81 2.74
CA ARG A 194 0.77 -5.48 3.72
C ARG A 194 0.95 -6.21 5.05
N TYR A 195 1.34 -7.48 5.03
CA TYR A 195 1.65 -8.22 6.25
C TYR A 195 2.82 -7.58 7.01
N VAL A 196 3.85 -7.14 6.27
CA VAL A 196 4.99 -6.43 6.86
C VAL A 196 4.54 -5.12 7.50
N ARG A 197 3.64 -4.34 6.87
CA ARG A 197 3.09 -3.10 7.46
C ARG A 197 2.37 -3.38 8.78
N PHE A 198 1.50 -4.39 8.80
CA PHE A 198 0.77 -4.78 10.01
C PHE A 198 1.71 -5.18 11.14
N VAL A 199 2.76 -5.94 10.83
CA VAL A 199 3.79 -6.34 11.80
C VAL A 199 4.58 -5.13 12.31
N ILE A 200 5.01 -4.20 11.43
CA ILE A 200 5.70 -2.97 11.84
C ILE A 200 4.85 -2.14 12.80
N TYR A 201 3.57 -1.95 12.49
CA TYR A 201 2.67 -1.19 13.37
C TYR A 201 2.37 -1.92 14.67
N ALA A 202 2.19 -3.24 14.62
CA ALA A 202 2.02 -4.03 15.83
C ALA A 202 3.25 -3.94 16.74
N MET A 203 4.47 -3.93 16.19
CA MET A 203 5.68 -3.74 17.01
C MET A 203 5.68 -2.40 17.76
N VAL A 204 5.20 -1.33 17.12
CA VAL A 204 5.07 0.00 17.76
C VAL A 204 3.94 0.01 18.79
N ILE A 205 2.77 -0.53 18.45
CA ILE A 205 1.54 -0.43 19.26
C ILE A 205 1.54 -1.42 20.43
N PHE A 206 2.08 -2.62 20.25
CA PHE A 206 2.14 -3.64 21.31
C PHE A 206 3.19 -3.30 22.37
N GLN A 207 3.90 -2.17 22.22
CA GLN A 207 4.92 -1.70 23.16
C GLN A 207 5.93 -2.81 23.47
N ILE A 208 6.44 -3.47 22.42
CA ILE A 208 7.56 -4.42 22.57
C ILE A 208 8.87 -3.66 22.90
N PHE A 209 8.80 -2.33 22.95
CA PHE A 209 9.79 -1.41 23.53
C PHE A 209 9.07 -0.35 24.37
#